data_AF-A0A9N9P1X7-F1
#
_entry.id   AF-A0A9N9P1X7-F1
#
_cell.length_a   1.000
_cell.length_b   1.000
_cell.length_c   1.000
_cell.angle_alpha   90.00
_cell.angle_beta   90.00
_cell.angle_gamma   90.00
#
_symmetry.space_group_name_H-M   'P 1'
#
loop_
_entity.id
_entity.type
_entity.pdbx_description
1 polymer ?
#
loop_
_entity_poly.entity_id
_entity_poly.type
_entity_poly.pdbx_seq_one_letter_code
_entity_poly.pdbx_strand_id
1 'polypeptide(L)'
;MIEEKSKVIELAYRTSNKFAAHCYSLDLMMSSRKVGSGHHALFPKEETQLYEWIIELCKDGFTVNHSSIKMKMVEIMRSSARLAQDEAE
;
A
#
# COMPACT_ATOMS: atom_id res chain seq x y z
N MET A 1 -23.24 -14.41 -2.98
CA MET A 1 -22.82 -13.01 -2.71
C MET A 1 -22.27 -12.30 -3.95
N ILE A 2 -21.22 -12.81 -4.63
CA ILE A 2 -20.68 -12.20 -5.86
C ILE A 2 -21.65 -12.35 -7.05
N GLU A 3 -22.25 -13.52 -7.22
CA GLU A 3 -23.17 -13.82 -8.33
C GLU A 3 -24.45 -12.97 -8.30
N GLU A 4 -24.95 -12.69 -7.09
CA GLU A 4 -26.10 -11.81 -6.87
C GLU A 4 -25.79 -10.36 -7.23
N LYS A 5 -24.61 -9.86 -6.84
CA LYS A 5 -24.11 -8.53 -7.25
C LYS A 5 -23.95 -8.40 -8.77
N SER A 6 -23.50 -9.47 -9.45
CA SER A 6 -23.40 -9.47 -10.92
C SER A 6 -24.76 -9.33 -11.61
N LYS A 7 -25.81 -9.98 -11.08
CA LYS A 7 -27.19 -9.87 -11.60
C LYS A 7 -27.77 -8.45 -11.42
N VAL A 8 -27.45 -7.78 -10.32
CA VAL A 8 -27.86 -6.39 -10.06
C VAL A 8 -27.19 -5.42 -11.02
N ILE A 9 -25.91 -5.63 -11.35
CA ILE A 9 -25.18 -4.82 -12.34
C ILE A 9 -25.83 -4.96 -13.73
N GLU A 10 -26.14 -6.18 -14.17
CA GLU A 10 -26.80 -6.40 -15.48
C GLU A 10 -28.17 -5.72 -15.55
N LEU A 11 -28.97 -5.79 -14.47
CA LEU A 11 -30.26 -5.12 -14.38
C LEU A 11 -30.12 -3.59 -14.45
N ALA A 12 -29.10 -3.02 -13.82
CA ALA A 12 -28.80 -1.59 -13.85
C ALA A 12 -28.39 -1.11 -15.26
N TYR A 13 -27.60 -1.91 -15.99
CA TYR A 13 -27.27 -1.63 -17.39
C TYR A 13 -28.51 -1.71 -18.29
N ARG A 14 -29.37 -2.71 -18.09
CA ARG A 14 -30.61 -2.90 -18.86
C ARG A 14 -31.63 -1.76 -18.65
N THR A 15 -31.65 -1.16 -17.47
CA THR A 15 -32.50 -0.01 -17.13
C THR A 15 -31.87 1.34 -17.52
N SER A 16 -30.72 1.35 -18.22
CA SER A 16 -29.93 2.53 -18.56
C SER A 16 -29.52 3.41 -17.37
N ASN A 17 -29.56 2.88 -16.15
CA ASN A 17 -29.07 3.56 -14.95
C ASN A 17 -27.56 3.34 -14.81
N LYS A 18 -26.81 4.02 -15.70
CA LYS A 18 -25.34 3.90 -15.80
C LYS A 18 -24.62 4.22 -14.50
N PHE A 19 -25.16 5.16 -13.71
CA PHE A 19 -24.60 5.53 -12.41
C PHE A 19 -24.69 4.38 -11.42
N ALA A 20 -25.88 3.77 -11.26
CA ALA A 20 -26.05 2.62 -10.38
C ALA A 20 -25.17 1.44 -10.82
N ALA A 21 -25.10 1.17 -12.13
CA ALA A 21 -24.25 0.11 -12.66
C ALA A 21 -22.75 0.33 -12.32
N HIS A 22 -22.28 1.57 -12.44
CA HIS A 22 -20.91 1.94 -12.06
C HIS A 22 -20.63 1.75 -10.56
N CYS A 23 -21.55 2.20 -9.69
CA CYS A 23 -21.41 2.03 -8.25
C CYS A 23 -21.35 0.55 -7.84
N TYR A 24 -22.24 -0.29 -8.36
CA TYR A 24 -22.25 -1.72 -8.06
C TYR A 24 -21.03 -2.45 -8.65
N SER A 25 -20.55 -2.03 -9.82
CA SER A 25 -19.33 -2.59 -10.42
C SER A 25 -18.09 -2.28 -9.58
N LEU A 26 -17.98 -1.08 -9.01
CA LEU A 26 -16.88 -0.72 -8.11
C LEU A 26 -16.93 -1.55 -6.82
N ASP A 27 -18.10 -1.70 -6.22
CA ASP A 27 -18.27 -2.51 -5.01
C ASP A 27 -17.93 -4.01 -5.26
N LEU A 28 -18.29 -4.55 -6.41
CA LEU A 28 -17.89 -5.89 -6.83
C LEU A 28 -16.37 -5.99 -6.99
N MET A 29 -15.74 -5.01 -7.65
CA MET A 29 -14.29 -4.97 -7.84
C MET A 29 -13.54 -4.85 -6.51
N MET A 30 -14.04 -4.06 -5.56
CA MET A 30 -13.43 -3.92 -4.24
C MET A 30 -13.57 -5.20 -3.42
N SER A 31 -14.74 -5.85 -3.48
CA SER A 31 -15.00 -7.12 -2.77
C SER A 31 -14.32 -8.34 -3.41
N SER A 32 -13.93 -8.26 -4.68
CA SER A 32 -13.15 -9.30 -5.36
C SER A 32 -11.64 -9.13 -5.21
N ARG A 33 -11.15 -8.01 -4.66
CA ARG A 33 -9.71 -7.86 -4.38
C ARG A 33 -9.31 -8.84 -3.30
N LYS A 34 -8.30 -9.66 -3.61
CA LYS A 34 -7.72 -10.60 -2.64
C LYS A 34 -7.09 -9.77 -1.52
N VAL A 35 -7.49 -10.02 -0.28
CA VAL A 35 -6.84 -9.39 0.89
C VAL A 35 -5.34 -9.68 0.80
N GLY A 36 -4.52 -8.63 0.69
CA GLY A 36 -3.07 -8.74 0.50
C GLY A 36 -2.55 -8.52 -0.92
N SER A 37 -3.39 -8.31 -1.94
CA SER A 37 -2.93 -7.94 -3.31
C SER A 37 -2.59 -6.45 -3.47
N GLY A 38 -2.18 -5.80 -2.37
CA GLY A 38 -1.82 -4.39 -2.34
C GLY A 38 -0.41 -4.13 -2.87
N HIS A 39 0.06 -2.89 -2.76
CA HIS A 39 1.47 -2.57 -3.01
C HIS A 39 2.33 -3.33 -2.00
N HIS A 40 3.22 -4.19 -2.49
CA HIS A 40 4.20 -4.86 -1.64
C HIS A 40 5.42 -3.95 -1.50
N ALA A 41 5.85 -3.73 -0.24
CA ALA A 41 7.10 -3.07 0.08
C ALA A 41 8.26 -3.74 -0.66
N LEU A 42 9.11 -2.96 -1.33
CA LEU A 42 10.27 -3.49 -2.05
C LEU A 42 11.36 -3.91 -1.08
N PHE A 43 11.48 -3.19 0.03
CA PHE A 43 12.46 -3.43 1.08
C PHE A 43 11.76 -3.46 2.43
N PRO A 44 11.02 -4.54 2.76
CA PRO A 44 10.11 -4.53 3.91
C PRO A 44 10.81 -4.24 5.24
N LYS A 45 12.04 -4.74 5.45
CA LYS A 45 12.78 -4.49 6.70
C LYS A 45 13.26 -3.04 6.79
N GLU A 46 13.86 -2.54 5.73
CA GLU A 46 14.42 -1.19 5.66
C GLU A 46 13.31 -0.12 5.68
N GLU A 47 12.20 -0.37 4.97
CA GLU A 47 11.02 0.48 4.99
C GLU A 47 10.42 0.56 6.39
N THR A 48 10.34 -0.55 7.15
CA THR A 48 9.90 -0.51 8.55
C THR A 48 10.80 0.37 9.42
N GLN A 49 12.12 0.23 9.32
CA GLN A 49 13.05 1.09 10.08
C GLN A 49 12.90 2.57 9.71
N LEU A 50 12.69 2.86 8.43
CA LEU A 50 12.42 4.21 7.96
C LEU A 50 11.13 4.77 8.55
N TYR A 51 10.06 3.97 8.60
CA TYR A 51 8.78 4.38 9.18
C TYR A 51 8.87 4.66 10.68
N GLU A 52 9.57 3.80 11.44
CA GLU A 52 9.80 4.01 12.87
C GLU A 52 10.52 5.34 13.12
N TRP A 53 11.57 5.62 12.35
CA TRP A 53 12.29 6.89 12.43
C TRP A 53 11.42 8.11 12.10
N ILE A 54 10.54 8.00 11.10
CA ILE A 54 9.58 9.07 10.77
C ILE A 54 8.61 9.32 11.93
N ILE A 55 8.09 8.24 12.54
CA ILE A 55 7.16 8.34 13.67
C ILE A 55 7.81 9.03 14.86
N GLU A 56 9.05 8.70 15.19
CA GLU A 56 9.82 9.34 16.25
C GLU A 56 10.00 10.84 16.00
N LEU A 57 10.43 11.22 14.79
CA LEU A 57 10.57 12.63 14.42
C LEU A 57 9.25 13.40 14.50
N CYS A 58 8.13 12.77 14.09
CA CYS A 58 6.82 13.39 14.19
C CYS A 58 6.36 13.54 15.65
N LYS A 59 6.68 12.60 16.55
CA LYS A 59 6.41 12.75 17.99
C LYS A 59 7.18 13.93 18.59
N ASP A 60 8.39 14.15 18.11
CA ASP A 60 9.25 15.25 18.54
C ASP A 60 8.88 16.60 17.87
N GLY A 61 7.85 16.62 17.01
CA GLY A 61 7.34 17.82 16.36
C GLY A 61 8.14 18.27 15.14
N PHE A 62 9.06 17.44 14.63
CA PHE A 62 9.82 17.76 13.43
C PHE A 62 9.00 17.47 12.17
N THR A 63 9.12 18.36 11.18
CA THR A 63 8.55 18.14 9.85
C THR A 63 9.53 17.32 9.00
N VAL A 64 9.08 16.14 8.56
CA VAL A 64 9.86 15.28 7.68
C VAL A 64 9.64 15.71 6.23
N ASN A 65 10.70 16.11 5.54
CA ASN A 65 10.66 16.43 4.12
C ASN A 65 11.16 15.24 3.27
N HIS A 66 10.82 15.24 1.99
CA HIS A 66 11.16 14.17 1.06
C HIS A 66 12.68 13.93 0.92
N SER A 67 13.50 14.98 1.00
CA SER A 67 14.96 14.86 0.92
C SER A 67 15.55 14.14 2.14
N SER A 68 15.06 14.44 3.34
CA SER A 68 15.45 13.78 4.59
C SER A 68 15.10 12.29 4.57
N ILE A 69 13.92 11.94 4.05
CA ILE A 69 13.49 10.54 3.88
C ILE A 69 14.46 9.80 2.95
N LYS A 70 14.81 10.40 1.81
CA LYS A 70 15.76 9.79 0.86
C LYS A 70 17.14 9.57 1.48
N MET A 71 17.68 10.58 2.16
CA MET A 71 18.99 10.47 2.83
C MET A 71 18.96 9.36 3.89
N LYS A 72 17.90 9.30 4.70
CA LYS A 72 17.75 8.28 5.73
C LYS A 72 17.62 6.88 5.13
N MET A 73 16.88 6.71 4.05
CA MET A 73 16.75 5.42 3.38
C MET A 73 18.10 4.93 2.83
N VAL A 74 18.89 5.81 2.21
CA VAL A 74 20.25 5.44 1.73
C VAL A 74 21.15 5.03 2.89
N GLU A 75 21.06 5.72 4.03
CA GLU A 75 21.79 5.36 5.25
C GLU A 75 21.39 3.96 5.75
N ILE A 76 20.08 3.69 5.88
CA ILE A 76 19.55 2.39 6.30
C ILE A 76 20.02 1.28 5.35
N MET A 77 19.86 1.46 4.04
CA MET A 77 20.28 0.47 3.05
C MET A 77 21.79 0.20 3.09
N ARG A 78 22.61 1.22 3.31
CA ARG A 78 24.06 1.05 3.45
C ARG A 78 24.43 0.25 4.70
N SER A 79 23.74 0.49 5.81
CA SER A 79 23.94 -0.25 7.06
C SER A 79 23.50 -1.72 6.90
N SER A 80 22.34 -1.98 6.31
CA SER A 80 21.89 -3.33 5.98
C SER A 80 22.87 -4.09 5.09
N ALA A 81 23.44 -3.41 4.08
CA ALA A 81 24.42 -4.02 3.17
C ALA A 81 25.72 -4.42 3.88
N ARG A 82 26.15 -3.69 4.92
CA ARG A 82 27.35 -4.02 5.71
C ARG A 82 27.10 -5.21 6.64
N LEU A 83 25.96 -5.24 7.32
CA LEU A 83 25.58 -6.35 8.20
C LEU A 83 25.47 -7.68 7.46
N ALA A 84 25.08 -7.67 6.18
CA ALA A 84 25.06 -8.87 5.34
C ALA A 84 26.46 -9.43 5.01
N GLN A 85 27.52 -8.63 5.15
CA GLN A 85 28.90 -9.11 4.94
C GLN A 85 29.44 -9.82 6.19
N ASP A 86 29.04 -9.37 7.38
CA ASP A 86 29.49 -9.92 8.66
C ASP A 86 28.82 -11.26 9.02
N GLU A 87 27.63 -11.57 8.46
CA GLU A 87 26.98 -12.87 8.63
C GLU A 87 27.47 -13.95 7.63
N ALA A 88 28.35 -13.59 6.70
CA ALA A 88 28.91 -14.50 5.69
C ALA A 88 30.35 -14.98 5.99
N GLU A 89 30.96 -14.48 7.08
CA GLU A 89 32.27 -14.87 7.61
C GLU A 89 32.12 -15.76 8.86
#